data_AF-A0A968VT75-F1
#
_entry.id   AF-A0A968VT75-F1
#
_cell.length_a   1.000
_cell.length_b   1.000
_cell.length_c   1.000
_cell.angle_alpha   90.00
_cell.angle_beta   90.00
_cell.angle_gamma   90.00
#
_symmetry.space_group_name_H-M   'P 1'
#
loop_
_entity.id
_entity.type
_entity.pdbx_description
1 polymer ?
#
loop_
_entity_poly.entity_id
_entity_poly.type
_entity_poly.pdbx_seq_one_letter_code
_entity_poly.pdbx_strand_id
1 'polypeptide(L)'
;MSIEQNLAEFFKPEERKKGGDLAAKDLVAISSASDTDVRAFVKGSGACRVSLTAEKVAGHTFSADCTCPQSRKGRLCKHVWAVLLTLEKKALIL
;
A
#
# COMPACT_ATOMS: atom_id res chain seq x y z
N MET A 1 -6.18 -15.52 -2.96
CA MET A 1 -5.51 -15.41 -1.65
C MET A 1 -5.48 -13.95 -1.29
N SER A 2 -5.88 -13.58 -0.07
CA SER A 2 -5.97 -12.16 0.29
C SER A 2 -4.62 -11.59 0.72
N ILE A 3 -4.36 -10.33 0.36
CA ILE A 3 -3.24 -9.50 0.82
C ILE A 3 -3.15 -9.51 2.34
N GLU A 4 -4.30 -9.48 3.01
CA GLU A 4 -4.38 -9.55 4.47
C GLU A 4 -3.75 -10.82 5.06
N GLN A 5 -3.84 -11.95 4.38
CA GLN A 5 -3.29 -13.21 4.88
C GLN A 5 -1.78 -13.34 4.63
N ASN A 6 -1.28 -12.78 3.52
CA ASN A 6 0.13 -12.90 3.14
C ASN A 6 1.01 -11.82 3.76
N LEU A 7 0.46 -10.62 3.97
CA LEU A 7 1.27 -9.47 4.35
C LEU A 7 1.02 -8.99 5.78
N ALA A 8 -0.06 -9.41 6.45
CA ALA A 8 -0.39 -8.85 7.76
C ALA A 8 0.68 -9.06 8.83
N GLU A 9 1.50 -10.10 8.71
CA GLU A 9 2.60 -10.38 9.64
C GLU A 9 3.72 -9.33 9.58
N PHE A 10 3.95 -8.72 8.41
CA PHE A 10 4.96 -7.68 8.21
C PHE A 10 4.50 -6.30 8.71
N PHE A 11 3.19 -6.12 8.95
CA PHE A 11 2.60 -4.86 9.39
C PHE A 11 2.17 -4.92 10.85
N LYS A 12 2.53 -3.89 11.60
CA LYS A 12 2.04 -3.74 12.98
C LYS A 12 0.50 -3.70 13.00
N PRO A 13 -0.15 -4.32 14.00
CA PRO A 13 -1.61 -4.33 14.10
C PRO A 13 -2.25 -2.94 14.04
N GLU A 14 -1.61 -1.95 14.67
CA GLU A 14 -2.06 -0.55 14.66
C GLU A 14 -2.01 0.07 13.26
N GLU A 15 -0.96 -0.23 12.48
CA GLU A 15 -0.81 0.29 11.12
C GLU A 15 -1.81 -0.37 10.18
N ARG A 16 -2.12 -1.66 10.39
CA ARG A 16 -3.20 -2.36 9.67
C ARG A 16 -4.56 -1.73 9.95
N LYS A 17 -4.89 -1.50 11.22
CA LYS A 17 -6.16 -0.86 11.61
C LYS A 17 -6.29 0.55 11.02
N LYS A 18 -5.24 1.38 11.15
CA LYS A 18 -5.23 2.74 10.59
C LYS A 18 -5.28 2.74 9.06
N GLY A 19 -4.56 1.84 8.40
CA GLY A 19 -4.57 1.71 6.95
C GLY A 19 -5.93 1.25 6.42
N GLY A 20 -6.58 0.32 7.13
CA GLY A 20 -7.95 -0.11 6.84
C GLY A 20 -8.96 1.04 6.93
N ASP A 21 -8.85 1.89 7.95
CA ASP A 21 -9.68 3.09 8.09
C ASP A 21 -9.46 4.09 6.94
N LEU A 22 -8.20 4.31 6.52
CA LEU A 22 -7.88 5.17 5.37
C LEU A 22 -8.46 4.62 4.06
N ALA A 23 -8.34 3.31 3.82
CA ALA A 23 -8.91 2.65 2.64
C ALA A 23 -10.45 2.63 2.68
N ALA A 24 -11.06 2.51 3.86
CA ALA A 24 -12.51 2.56 4.03
C ALA A 24 -13.08 3.97 3.79
N LYS A 25 -12.31 5.02 4.10
CA LYS A 25 -12.68 6.42 3.90
C LYS A 25 -12.41 6.93 2.47
N ASP A 26 -12.02 6.05 1.54
CA ASP A 26 -11.67 6.38 0.16
C ASP A 26 -10.59 7.49 0.06
N LEU A 27 -9.68 7.51 1.05
CA LEU A 27 -8.60 8.49 1.09
C LEU A 27 -7.40 8.09 0.22
N VAL A 28 -7.50 6.96 -0.48
CA VAL A 28 -6.44 6.43 -1.34
C VAL A 28 -6.79 6.69 -2.80
N ALA A 29 -6.02 7.55 -3.45
CA ALA A 29 -6.13 7.83 -4.87
C ALA A 29 -5.00 7.11 -5.62
N ILE A 30 -5.34 6.11 -6.43
CA ILE A 30 -4.39 5.46 -7.34
C ILE A 30 -4.19 6.39 -8.54
N SER A 31 -2.95 6.82 -8.78
CA SER A 31 -2.61 7.67 -9.92
C SER A 31 -2.16 6.88 -11.13
N SER A 32 -1.49 5.74 -10.92
CA SER A 32 -1.09 4.82 -11.98
C SER A 32 -1.05 3.43 -11.40
N ALA A 33 -1.53 2.44 -12.14
CA ALA A 33 -1.37 1.03 -11.81
C ALA A 33 -1.03 0.30 -13.11
N SER A 34 0.13 -0.33 -13.12
CA SER A 34 0.65 -1.20 -14.17
C SER A 34 1.03 -2.54 -13.54
N ASP A 35 1.30 -3.55 -14.36
CA ASP A 35 1.64 -4.89 -13.91
C ASP A 35 2.91 -4.97 -13.04
N THR A 36 3.77 -3.95 -13.06
CA THR A 36 4.99 -3.90 -12.24
C THR A 36 5.16 -2.62 -11.43
N ASP A 37 4.32 -1.61 -11.62
CA ASP A 37 4.45 -0.33 -10.93
C ASP A 37 3.07 0.21 -10.59
N VAL A 38 2.85 0.47 -9.30
CA VAL A 38 1.68 1.18 -8.81
C VAL A 38 2.13 2.43 -8.08
N ARG A 39 1.50 3.56 -8.43
CA ARG A 39 1.67 4.83 -7.75
C ARG A 39 0.33 5.28 -7.20
N ALA A 40 0.32 5.56 -5.90
CA ALA A 40 -0.86 6.03 -5.21
C ALA A 40 -0.52 7.21 -4.29
N PHE A 41 -1.56 7.99 -4.00
CA PHE A 41 -1.53 9.08 -3.04
C PHE A 41 -2.54 8.81 -1.95
N VAL A 42 -2.11 8.95 -0.70
CA VAL A 42 -2.99 8.82 0.45
C VAL A 42 -3.25 10.22 1.02
N LYS A 43 -4.49 10.66 0.92
CA LYS A 43 -4.99 11.92 1.49
C LYS A 43 -5.06 11.77 3.01
N GLY A 44 -4.38 12.67 3.71
CA GLY A 44 -4.25 12.68 5.17
C GLY A 44 -3.55 13.97 5.60
N SER A 45 -2.95 13.98 6.79
CA SER A 45 -2.27 15.16 7.39
C SER A 45 -0.94 15.57 6.72
N GLY A 46 -0.86 15.49 5.40
CA GLY A 46 0.33 15.66 4.60
C GLY A 46 0.34 14.57 3.53
N ALA A 47 -0.29 14.84 2.39
CA ALA A 47 -0.50 13.90 1.30
C ALA A 47 0.77 13.04 1.07
N CYS A 48 0.68 11.75 1.35
CA CYS A 48 1.81 10.84 1.23
C CYS A 48 1.72 10.13 -0.12
N ARG A 49 2.86 10.04 -0.80
CA ARG A 49 2.99 9.23 -2.02
C ARG A 49 3.44 7.84 -1.61
N VAL A 50 2.83 6.84 -2.22
CA VAL A 50 3.17 5.43 -2.09
C VAL A 50 3.50 4.91 -3.48
N SER A 51 4.60 4.18 -3.58
CA SER A 51 5.02 3.51 -4.80
C SER A 51 5.21 2.04 -4.48
N LEU A 52 4.56 1.16 -5.23
CA LEU A 52 4.77 -0.27 -5.18
C LEU A 52 5.39 -0.70 -6.49
N THR A 53 6.50 -1.42 -6.45
CA THR A 53 7.19 -1.86 -7.65
C THR A 53 7.51 -3.33 -7.55
N ALA A 54 7.00 -4.14 -8.47
CA ALA A 54 7.32 -5.55 -8.59
C ALA A 54 8.51 -5.75 -9.53
N GLU A 55 9.39 -6.69 -9.21
CA GLU A 55 10.56 -6.99 -10.08
C GLU A 55 10.16 -7.69 -11.38
N LYS A 56 9.01 -8.40 -11.38
CA LYS A 56 8.47 -9.13 -12.53
C LYS A 56 6.95 -9.05 -12.53
N VAL A 57 6.35 -9.03 -13.72
CA VAL A 57 4.89 -9.05 -14.02
C VAL A 57 4.14 -10.25 -13.40
N ALA A 58 4.87 -11.27 -12.96
CA ALA A 58 4.32 -12.46 -12.29
C ALA A 58 5.14 -12.82 -11.04
N GLY A 59 5.85 -11.84 -10.47
CA GLY A 59 6.64 -12.02 -9.26
C GLY A 59 5.76 -12.02 -8.02
N HIS A 60 6.04 -12.89 -7.06
CA HIS A 60 5.39 -12.86 -5.75
C HIS A 60 6.00 -11.81 -4.79
N THR A 61 6.95 -11.01 -5.28
CA THR A 61 7.69 -10.02 -4.51
C THR A 61 7.52 -8.63 -5.10
N PHE A 62 7.24 -7.66 -4.24
CA PHE A 62 7.21 -6.26 -4.59
C PHE A 62 7.91 -5.44 -3.52
N SER A 63 8.53 -4.35 -3.94
CA SER A 63 9.05 -3.30 -3.08
C SER A 63 7.95 -2.30 -2.79
N ALA A 64 7.85 -1.85 -1.54
CA ALA A 64 6.92 -0.80 -1.14
C ALA A 64 7.68 0.38 -0.57
N ASP A 65 7.53 1.55 -1.20
CA ASP A 65 8.07 2.81 -0.73
C ASP A 65 6.94 3.79 -0.39
N CYS A 66 7.17 4.61 0.63
CA CYS A 66 6.28 5.69 0.98
C CYS A 66 7.08 6.92 1.42
N THR A 67 6.62 8.11 1.07
CA THR A 67 7.31 9.36 1.43
C THR A 67 7.16 9.76 2.91
N CYS A 68 6.41 8.97 3.70
CA CYS A 68 6.12 9.30 5.09
C CYS A 68 7.32 9.07 6.03
N PRO A 69 7.37 9.75 7.20
CA PRO A 69 8.49 9.63 8.14
C PRO A 69 8.71 8.22 8.68
N GLN A 70 7.66 7.40 8.78
CA GLN A 70 7.77 6.02 9.26
C GLN A 70 8.46 5.12 8.22
N SER A 71 8.14 5.31 6.95
CA SER A 71 8.74 4.55 5.85
C SER A 71 10.23 4.84 5.68
N ARG A 72 10.66 6.09 5.91
CA ARG A 72 12.10 6.45 5.93
C ARG A 72 12.90 5.72 7.00
N LYS A 73 12.25 5.12 8.00
CA LYS A 73 12.89 4.25 9.01
C LYS A 73 12.93 2.78 8.57
N GLY A 74 12.66 2.49 7.29
CA GLY A 74 12.58 1.13 6.75
C GLY A 74 11.38 0.33 7.25
N ARG A 75 10.30 1.00 7.67
CA ARG A 75 9.11 0.35 8.23
C ARG A 75 7.90 0.50 7.31
N LEU A 76 7.20 -0.61 7.11
CA LEU A 76 5.91 -0.61 6.43
C LEU A 76 4.88 0.19 7.25
N CYS A 77 4.28 1.19 6.61
CA CYS A 77 3.40 2.15 7.25
C CYS A 77 1.93 1.93 6.87
N LYS A 78 1.03 2.54 7.63
CA LYS A 78 -0.42 2.55 7.37
C LYS A 78 -0.81 2.98 5.96
N HIS A 79 -0.02 3.84 5.29
CA HIS A 79 -0.33 4.29 3.93
C HIS A 79 -0.10 3.18 2.90
N VAL A 80 0.99 2.42 3.04
CA VAL A 80 1.25 1.25 2.18
C VAL A 80 0.14 0.22 2.35
N TRP A 81 -0.24 -0.06 3.60
CA TRP A 81 -1.35 -0.98 3.89
C TRP A 81 -2.67 -0.52 3.25
N ALA A 82 -3.00 0.77 3.36
CA ALA A 82 -4.20 1.33 2.76
C ALA A 82 -4.21 1.16 1.23
N VAL A 83 -3.06 1.37 0.57
CA VAL A 83 -2.91 1.19 -0.88
C VAL A 83 -3.09 -0.27 -1.28
N LEU A 84 -2.46 -1.20 -0.56
CA LEU A 84 -2.60 -2.64 -0.83
C LEU A 84 -4.07 -3.08 -0.73
N LEU A 85 -4.77 -2.69 0.34
CA LEU A 85 -6.20 -2.99 0.48
C LEU A 85 -7.04 -2.37 -0.64
N THR A 86 -6.69 -1.16 -1.09
CA THR A 86 -7.41 -0.47 -2.17
C THR A 86 -7.19 -1.15 -3.52
N LEU A 87 -5.97 -1.64 -3.77
CA LEU A 87 -5.63 -2.41 -4.97
C LEU A 87 -6.40 -3.73 -5.03
N GLU A 88 -6.41 -4.48 -3.92
CA GLU A 88 -7.17 -5.72 -3.81
C GLU A 88 -8.67 -5.50 -4.04
N LYS A 89 -9.24 -4.47 -3.40
CA LYS A 89 -10.65 -4.11 -3.61
C LYS A 89 -10.99 -3.73 -5.05
N LYS A 90 -10.04 -3.10 -5.77
CA LYS A 90 -10.21 -2.70 -7.17
C LYS A 90 -9.83 -3.81 -8.16
N ALA A 91 -9.43 -4.99 -7.68
CA ALA A 91 -8.87 -6.09 -8.49
C ALA A 91 -7.72 -5.64 -9.42
N LEU A 92 -7.00 -4.58 -9.02
CA LEU A 92 -5.80 -4.10 -9.68
C LEU A 92 -4.63 -4.85 -9.06
N ILE A 93 -4.40 -6.07 -9.51
CA ILE A 93 -3.38 -6.95 -8.96
C ILE A 93 -2.08 -6.75 -9.75
N LEU A 94 -0.97 -6.63 -9.01
CA LEU A 94 0.41 -6.75 -9.51
C LEU A 94 0.72 -8.23 -9.77
#